data_AF-A0A564Y4Q9-F1
#
_entry.id   AF-A0A564Y4Q9-F1
#
_cell.length_a   1.000
_cell.length_b   1.000
_cell.length_c   1.000
_cell.angle_alpha   90.00
_cell.angle_beta   90.00
_cell.angle_gamma   90.00
#
_symmetry.space_group_name_H-M   'P 1'
#
loop_
_entity.id
_entity.type
_entity.pdbx_description
1 polymer ?
#
loop_
_entity_poly.entity_id
_entity_poly.type
_entity_poly.pdbx_seq_one_letter_code
_entity_poly.pdbx_strand_id
1 'polypeptide(L)'
;MINQNTFDDVLQDFAYYEDLADDFRDSMGTLLPLWRFSYEKAKRMAVTALCWSPQYNDLFAVGLSSDDLLKQGGGLICFYSLKNPGHPEYIFRTESGVLCLDIHPEYPFLLCVGFYDGAVGVYKVNQEKLGPLYLSTVNSNKNTDPVWQVRW
;
A
#
# COMPACT_ATOMS: atom_id res chain seq x y z
N MET A 1 11.50 -14.42 -12.29
CA MET A 1 12.10 -14.47 -13.64
C MET A 1 11.03 -14.34 -14.74
N ILE A 2 9.88 -15.03 -14.67
CA ILE A 2 8.81 -14.90 -15.70
C ILE A 2 8.20 -13.48 -15.76
N ASN A 3 7.84 -12.89 -14.61
CA ASN A 3 7.20 -11.57 -14.60
C ASN A 3 8.11 -10.42 -15.08
N GLN A 4 9.43 -10.54 -14.88
CA GLN A 4 10.37 -9.54 -15.37
C GLN A 4 10.37 -9.49 -16.90
N ASN A 5 10.34 -10.65 -17.57
CA ASN A 5 10.27 -10.73 -19.02
C ASN A 5 8.93 -10.22 -19.58
N THR A 6 7.86 -10.23 -18.78
CA THR A 6 6.54 -9.72 -19.19
C THR A 6 6.46 -8.19 -19.17
N PHE A 7 7.26 -7.54 -18.32
CA PHE A 7 7.25 -6.08 -18.14
C PHE A 7 8.62 -5.46 -18.46
N ASP A 8 9.41 -6.09 -19.31
CA ASP A 8 10.78 -5.63 -19.63
C ASP A 8 10.75 -4.24 -20.26
N ASP A 9 9.87 -4.00 -21.24
CA ASP A 9 9.70 -2.68 -21.86
C ASP A 9 9.44 -1.57 -20.83
N VAL A 10 8.51 -1.81 -19.90
CA VAL A 10 8.18 -0.85 -18.82
C VAL A 10 9.35 -0.63 -17.88
N LEU A 11 10.15 -1.67 -17.62
CA LEU A 11 11.35 -1.57 -16.79
C LEU A 11 12.46 -0.78 -17.48
N GLN A 12 12.65 -0.97 -18.78
CA GLN A 12 13.59 -0.18 -19.59
C GLN A 12 13.16 1.28 -19.60
N ASP A 13 11.86 1.55 -19.81
CA ASP A 13 11.35 2.92 -19.80
C ASP A 13 11.56 3.57 -18.43
N PHE A 14 11.26 2.86 -17.34
CA PHE A 14 11.49 3.37 -15.99
C PHE A 14 12.96 3.74 -15.71
N ALA A 15 13.91 2.97 -16.24
CA ALA A 15 15.33 3.15 -15.93
C ALA A 15 16.04 4.12 -16.89
N TYR A 16 15.60 4.22 -18.14
CA TYR A 16 16.38 4.84 -19.21
C TYR A 16 15.59 5.76 -20.16
N TYR A 17 14.26 5.85 -20.05
CA TYR A 17 13.49 6.71 -20.94
C TYR A 17 13.56 8.19 -20.53
N GLU A 18 13.82 9.04 -21.52
CA GLU A 18 13.69 10.50 -21.41
C GLU A 18 12.80 11.02 -22.55
N ASP A 19 11.83 11.90 -22.24
CA ASP A 19 10.97 12.51 -23.26
C ASP A 19 11.70 13.67 -23.95
N LEU A 20 12.32 13.39 -25.10
CA LEU A 20 13.02 14.38 -25.92
C LEU A 20 12.12 15.53 -26.40
N ALA A 21 10.79 15.38 -26.35
CA ALA A 21 9.89 16.47 -26.70
C ALA A 21 9.83 17.56 -25.63
N ASP A 22 10.24 17.27 -24.38
CA ASP A 22 10.26 18.26 -23.31
C ASP A 22 11.26 19.40 -23.56
N ASP A 23 12.32 19.15 -24.36
CA ASP A 23 13.27 20.20 -24.82
C ASP A 23 12.59 21.31 -25.65
N PHE A 24 11.43 21.02 -26.24
CA PHE A 24 10.70 21.92 -27.12
C PHE A 24 9.37 22.41 -26.51
N ARG A 25 9.01 21.94 -25.32
CA ARG A 25 7.80 22.38 -24.62
C ARG A 25 8.17 23.49 -23.65
N ASP A 26 7.57 24.67 -23.83
CA ASP A 26 7.75 25.84 -22.97
C ASP A 26 7.08 25.63 -21.58
N SER A 27 7.64 24.74 -20.75
CA SER A 27 7.20 24.42 -19.38
C SER A 27 5.96 23.52 -19.23
N MET A 28 5.55 22.80 -20.28
CA MET A 28 4.53 21.74 -20.17
C MET A 28 5.18 20.37 -20.21
N GLY A 29 4.87 19.51 -19.24
CA GLY A 29 5.36 18.12 -19.18
C GLY A 29 4.24 17.10 -19.35
N THR A 30 4.62 15.86 -19.63
CA THR A 30 3.70 14.72 -19.71
C THR A 30 4.08 13.62 -18.73
N LEU A 31 3.09 12.88 -18.22
CA LEU A 31 3.33 11.71 -17.38
C LEU A 31 3.23 10.44 -18.21
N LEU A 32 4.29 9.63 -18.22
CA LEU A 32 4.28 8.29 -18.78
C LEU A 32 3.75 7.30 -17.74
N PRO A 33 2.56 6.70 -17.93
CA PRO A 33 2.08 5.65 -17.04
C PRO A 33 2.92 4.38 -17.22
N LEU A 34 3.53 3.90 -16.14
CA LEU A 34 4.36 2.69 -16.13
C LEU A 34 3.54 1.47 -15.68
N TRP A 35 3.61 1.12 -14.40
CA TRP A 35 2.93 -0.07 -13.87
C TRP A 35 1.50 0.18 -13.42
N ARG A 36 0.68 -0.86 -13.55
CA ARG A 36 -0.64 -0.96 -12.92
C ARG A 36 -0.66 -2.15 -11.96
N PHE A 37 -0.70 -1.85 -10.67
CA PHE A 37 -0.84 -2.86 -9.62
C PHE A 37 -2.33 -3.14 -9.39
N SER A 38 -2.71 -4.42 -9.39
CA SER A 38 -4.10 -4.81 -9.14
C SER A 38 -4.17 -6.16 -8.46
N TYR A 39 -5.22 -6.35 -7.67
CA TYR A 39 -5.48 -7.62 -7.01
C TYR A 39 -6.98 -7.93 -7.11
N GLU A 40 -7.33 -9.15 -7.54
CA GLU A 40 -8.71 -9.55 -7.83
C GLU A 40 -9.65 -9.30 -6.65
N LYS A 41 -9.19 -9.58 -5.42
CA LYS A 41 -9.98 -9.41 -4.20
C LYS A 41 -10.10 -7.95 -3.73
N ALA A 42 -9.30 -7.05 -4.32
CA ALA A 42 -9.30 -5.61 -4.06
C ALA A 42 -10.13 -4.81 -5.08
N LYS A 43 -10.70 -5.45 -6.12
CA LYS A 43 -11.40 -4.76 -7.23
C LYS A 43 -12.57 -3.85 -6.83
N ARG A 44 -13.17 -4.05 -5.66
CA ARG A 44 -14.31 -3.28 -5.13
C ARG A 44 -13.95 -2.46 -3.89
N MET A 45 -12.67 -2.15 -3.74
CA MET A 45 -12.14 -1.38 -2.63
C MET A 45 -11.39 -0.17 -3.19
N ALA A 46 -11.56 0.99 -2.55
CA ALA A 46 -10.74 2.15 -2.82
C ALA A 46 -9.37 2.02 -2.14
N VAL A 47 -8.36 2.56 -2.82
CA VAL A 47 -7.06 2.81 -2.21
C VAL A 47 -7.18 4.06 -1.35
N THR A 48 -6.89 3.93 -0.06
CA THR A 48 -7.02 4.99 0.94
C THR A 48 -5.67 5.44 1.48
N ALA A 49 -4.65 4.59 1.43
CA ALA A 49 -3.32 4.88 1.93
C ALA A 49 -2.23 4.25 1.06
N LEU A 50 -1.08 4.91 1.00
CA LEU A 50 0.13 4.40 0.34
C LEU A 50 1.36 4.87 1.12
N CYS A 51 2.31 3.96 1.36
CA CYS A 51 3.60 4.31 1.94
C CYS A 51 4.73 3.45 1.36
N TRP A 52 5.90 4.04 1.17
CA TRP A 52 7.09 3.36 0.66
C TRP A 52 7.91 2.77 1.80
N SER A 53 8.59 1.67 1.53
CA SER A 53 9.56 1.12 2.47
C SER A 53 10.80 2.03 2.53
N PRO A 54 11.29 2.38 3.74
CA PRO A 54 12.49 3.20 3.89
C PRO A 54 13.79 2.44 3.54
N GLN A 55 13.74 1.10 3.49
CA GLN A 55 14.91 0.26 3.19
C GLN A 55 14.94 -0.23 1.74
N TYR A 56 13.77 -0.43 1.14
CA TYR A 56 13.63 -1.03 -0.18
C TYR A 56 12.87 -0.09 -1.10
N ASN A 57 13.58 0.52 -2.05
CA ASN A 57 13.02 1.50 -2.99
C ASN A 57 12.01 0.91 -3.99
N ASP A 58 11.87 -0.42 -4.03
CA ASP A 58 10.94 -1.13 -4.88
C ASP A 58 9.69 -1.63 -4.14
N LEU A 59 9.66 -1.54 -2.81
CA LEU A 59 8.58 -2.08 -1.97
C LEU A 59 7.70 -0.96 -1.42
N PHE A 60 6.39 -1.10 -1.56
CA PHE A 60 5.42 -0.17 -0.98
C PHE A 60 4.19 -0.90 -0.46
N ALA A 61 3.58 -0.34 0.59
CA ALA A 61 2.34 -0.82 1.17
C ALA A 61 1.17 0.04 0.71
N VAL A 62 0.04 -0.61 0.44
CA VAL A 62 -1.21 0.00 0.00
C VAL A 62 -2.31 -0.42 0.96
N GLY A 63 -3.01 0.57 1.50
CA GLY A 63 -4.18 0.40 2.35
C GLY A 63 -5.42 0.53 1.50
N LEU A 64 -6.35 -0.40 1.68
CA LEU A 64 -7.61 -0.43 0.98
C LEU A 64 -8.77 -0.51 1.95
N SER A 65 -9.84 0.19 1.57
CA SER A 65 -11.12 0.17 2.28
C SER A 65 -12.24 -0.18 1.31
N SER A 66 -13.24 -0.92 1.79
CA SER A 66 -14.50 -1.06 1.07
C SER A 66 -15.14 0.31 0.85
N ASP A 67 -15.66 0.55 -0.35
CA ASP A 67 -16.36 1.79 -0.72
C ASP A 67 -17.76 1.90 -0.10
N ASP A 68 -18.33 0.76 0.32
CA ASP A 68 -19.68 0.73 0.89
C ASP A 68 -19.66 1.28 2.33
N LEU A 69 -19.94 2.57 2.51
CA LEU A 69 -20.03 3.21 3.83
C LEU A 69 -21.15 2.62 4.70
N LEU A 70 -22.17 2.00 4.09
CA LEU A 70 -23.35 1.47 4.80
C LEU A 70 -23.08 0.07 5.37
N LYS A 71 -22.15 -0.67 4.79
CA LYS A 71 -21.65 -1.92 5.35
C LYS A 71 -20.27 -1.62 5.90
N GLN A 72 -20.07 -1.66 7.21
CA GLN A 72 -18.72 -1.62 7.80
C GLN A 72 -17.86 -2.73 7.16
N GLY A 73 -17.24 -2.40 6.04
CA GLY A 73 -16.63 -3.35 5.14
C GLY A 73 -15.21 -3.56 5.60
N GLY A 74 -14.75 -4.81 5.48
CA GLY A 74 -13.36 -5.13 5.74
C GLY A 74 -12.42 -4.32 4.85
N GLY A 75 -11.17 -4.25 5.26
CA GLY A 75 -10.09 -3.67 4.49
C GLY A 75 -9.09 -4.73 4.02
N LEU A 76 -8.17 -4.26 3.20
CA LEU A 76 -7.00 -5.02 2.79
C LEU A 76 -5.76 -4.15 2.95
N ILE A 77 -4.67 -4.78 3.36
CA ILE A 77 -3.33 -4.21 3.28
C ILE A 77 -2.55 -5.08 2.31
N CYS A 78 -2.04 -4.49 1.26
CA CYS A 78 -1.24 -5.18 0.24
C CYS A 78 0.14 -4.56 0.16
N PHE A 79 1.19 -5.37 0.18
CA PHE A 79 2.53 -4.94 -0.18
C PHE A 79 2.79 -5.32 -1.62
N TYR A 80 3.25 -4.37 -2.41
CA TYR A 80 3.63 -4.59 -3.80
C TYR A 80 5.11 -4.28 -3.98
N SER A 81 5.72 -5.00 -4.92
CA SER A 81 7.09 -4.78 -5.33
C SER A 81 7.16 -4.52 -6.83
N LEU A 82 8.04 -3.60 -7.25
CA LEU A 82 8.32 -3.37 -8.66
C LEU A 82 8.88 -4.63 -9.36
N LYS A 83 9.49 -5.55 -8.60
CA LYS A 83 9.98 -6.84 -9.12
C LYS A 83 8.85 -7.78 -9.52
N ASN A 84 7.66 -7.62 -8.95
CA ASN A 84 6.50 -8.46 -9.22
C ASN A 84 5.18 -7.66 -9.24
N PRO A 85 4.89 -6.94 -10.34
CA PRO A 85 3.67 -6.12 -10.42
C PRO A 85 2.36 -6.92 -10.46
N GLY A 86 2.43 -8.20 -10.84
CA GLY A 86 1.24 -9.03 -11.08
C GLY A 86 0.55 -9.56 -9.82
N HIS A 87 1.23 -9.60 -8.67
CA HIS A 87 0.65 -10.10 -7.43
C HIS A 87 1.32 -9.45 -6.20
N PRO A 88 0.55 -9.04 -5.17
CA PRO A 88 1.12 -8.53 -3.93
C PRO A 88 2.06 -9.56 -3.26
N GLU A 89 3.16 -9.10 -2.67
CA GLU A 89 4.07 -9.96 -1.90
C GLU A 89 3.45 -10.36 -0.56
N TYR A 90 2.78 -9.42 0.12
CA TYR A 90 2.11 -9.66 1.39
C TYR A 90 0.68 -9.12 1.35
N ILE A 91 -0.24 -9.86 1.97
CA ILE A 91 -1.66 -9.53 2.02
C ILE A 91 -2.18 -9.75 3.43
N PHE A 92 -2.72 -8.70 4.04
CA PHE A 92 -3.40 -8.77 5.32
C PHE A 92 -4.87 -8.37 5.14
N ARG A 93 -5.77 -9.22 5.62
CA ARG A 93 -7.21 -8.92 5.70
C ARG A 93 -7.50 -8.24 7.02
N THR A 94 -8.30 -7.19 6.99
CA THR A 94 -8.67 -6.41 8.17
C THR A 94 -10.18 -6.36 8.30
N GLU A 95 -10.67 -6.35 9.54
CA GLU A 95 -12.12 -6.34 9.82
C GLU A 95 -12.74 -4.98 9.53
N SER A 96 -11.94 -3.91 9.63
CA SER A 96 -12.31 -2.54 9.31
C SER A 96 -11.48 -2.00 8.15
N GLY A 97 -12.02 -1.01 7.45
CA GLY A 97 -11.35 -0.30 6.38
C GLY A 97 -10.06 0.36 6.86
N VAL A 98 -8.98 0.18 6.10
CA VAL A 98 -7.70 0.85 6.35
C VAL A 98 -7.82 2.29 5.89
N LEU A 99 -7.33 3.24 6.68
CA LEU A 99 -7.33 4.66 6.31
C LEU A 99 -5.93 5.26 6.22
N CYS A 100 -4.99 4.76 7.01
CA CYS A 100 -3.62 5.24 7.00
C CYS A 100 -2.63 4.13 7.36
N LEU A 101 -1.40 4.31 6.90
CA LEU A 101 -0.30 3.36 7.01
C LEU A 101 1.01 4.12 7.20
N ASP A 102 1.92 3.56 7.99
CA ASP A 102 3.31 4.04 8.06
C ASP A 102 4.24 2.87 8.38
N ILE A 103 5.34 2.75 7.64
CA ILE A 103 6.36 1.71 7.81
C ILE A 103 7.43 2.25 8.75
N HIS A 104 7.89 1.44 9.70
CA HIS A 104 8.86 1.89 10.68
C HIS A 104 10.22 2.21 10.01
N PRO A 105 10.85 3.36 10.32
CA PRO A 105 12.10 3.80 9.69
C PRO A 105 13.28 2.84 9.93
N GLU A 106 13.49 2.42 11.19
CA GLU A 106 14.58 1.50 11.55
C GLU A 106 14.26 0.01 11.42
N TYR A 107 12.98 -0.38 11.49
CA TYR A 107 12.51 -1.76 11.44
C TYR A 107 11.49 -1.97 10.32
N PRO A 108 11.91 -2.03 9.03
CA PRO A 108 11.01 -1.96 7.87
C PRO A 108 10.04 -3.15 7.72
N PHE A 109 10.17 -4.16 8.58
CA PHE A 109 9.22 -5.25 8.72
C PHE A 109 8.03 -4.90 9.63
N LEU A 110 8.00 -3.74 10.28
CA LEU A 110 6.89 -3.26 11.09
C LEU A 110 6.08 -2.20 10.35
N LEU A 111 4.77 -2.34 10.40
CA LEU A 111 3.79 -1.44 9.81
C LEU A 111 2.79 -1.03 10.87
N CYS A 112 2.58 0.27 11.09
CA CYS A 112 1.45 0.75 11.87
C CYS A 112 0.30 1.15 10.93
N VAL A 113 -0.91 0.92 11.39
CA VAL A 113 -2.14 1.01 10.58
C VAL A 113 -3.22 1.70 11.40
N GLY A 114 -3.88 2.68 10.81
CA GLY A 114 -5.10 3.27 11.36
C GLY A 114 -6.34 2.82 10.60
N PHE A 115 -7.41 2.56 11.36
CA PHE A 115 -8.65 2.01 10.85
C PHE A 115 -9.82 2.98 10.95
N TYR A 116 -10.85 2.74 10.14
CA TYR A 116 -12.09 3.51 10.14
C TYR A 116 -12.85 3.40 11.46
N ASP A 117 -12.77 2.25 12.13
CA ASP A 117 -13.45 2.03 13.40
C ASP A 117 -12.74 2.69 14.60
N GLY A 118 -11.66 3.44 14.36
CA GLY A 118 -10.85 4.10 15.38
C GLY A 118 -9.72 3.24 15.97
N ALA A 119 -9.58 1.99 15.51
CA ALA A 119 -8.50 1.14 15.97
C ALA A 119 -7.15 1.54 15.34
N VAL A 120 -6.08 1.26 16.07
CA VAL A 120 -4.71 1.30 15.58
C VAL A 120 -4.12 -0.10 15.73
N GLY A 121 -3.51 -0.60 14.66
CA GLY A 121 -2.87 -1.90 14.62
C GLY A 121 -1.40 -1.82 14.25
N VAL A 122 -0.61 -2.76 14.74
CA VAL A 122 0.77 -2.98 14.31
C VAL A 122 0.85 -4.35 13.66
N TYR A 123 1.40 -4.40 12.45
CA TYR A 123 1.58 -5.60 11.66
C TYR A 123 3.07 -5.86 11.47
N LYS A 124 3.42 -7.14 11.44
CA LYS A 124 4.78 -7.60 11.16
C LYS A 124 4.81 -8.35 9.84
N VAL A 125 5.57 -7.84 8.88
CA VAL A 125 5.93 -8.51 7.64
C VAL A 125 6.80 -9.73 8.01
N ASN A 126 6.50 -10.91 7.46
CA ASN A 126 7.13 -12.20 7.78
C ASN A 126 6.69 -12.91 9.08
N GLN A 127 5.50 -12.64 9.61
CA GLN A 127 4.96 -13.51 10.67
C GLN A 127 4.18 -14.70 10.09
N GLU A 128 4.22 -15.84 10.77
CA GLU A 128 3.37 -17.00 10.43
C GLU A 128 1.91 -16.81 10.85
N LYS A 129 1.67 -15.96 11.87
CA LYS A 129 0.33 -15.69 12.39
C LYS A 129 -0.49 -14.88 11.38
N LEU A 130 -1.75 -15.23 11.21
CA LEU A 130 -2.69 -14.41 10.45
C LEU A 130 -3.21 -13.27 11.35
N GLY A 131 -2.99 -12.00 10.96
CA GLY A 131 -3.58 -10.82 11.61
C GLY A 131 -2.58 -9.79 12.17
N PRO A 132 -3.03 -8.84 13.01
CA PRO A 132 -2.15 -7.86 13.64
C PRO A 132 -1.31 -8.49 14.78
N LEU A 133 -0.10 -7.95 14.98
CA LEU A 133 0.73 -8.24 16.15
C LEU A 133 0.13 -7.59 17.41
N TYR A 134 -0.27 -6.33 17.26
CA TYR A 134 -0.98 -5.56 18.28
C TYR A 134 -2.19 -4.87 17.65
N LEU A 135 -3.30 -4.82 18.37
CA LEU A 135 -4.50 -4.11 17.96
C LEU A 135 -5.10 -3.40 19.17
N SER A 136 -5.37 -2.11 19.02
CA SER A 136 -6.02 -1.34 20.07
C SER A 136 -7.48 -1.79 20.24
N THR A 137 -7.91 -1.93 21.48
CA THR A 137 -9.29 -2.26 21.86
C THR A 137 -9.86 -1.16 22.77
N VAL A 138 -11.15 -1.26 23.12
CA VAL A 138 -11.78 -0.35 24.09
C VAL A 138 -10.99 -0.31 25.40
N ASN A 139 -10.45 -1.45 25.85
CA ASN A 139 -9.66 -1.56 27.08
C ASN A 139 -8.29 -0.87 26.97
N SER A 140 -7.79 -0.62 25.77
CA SER A 140 -6.51 0.05 25.51
C SER A 140 -6.69 1.47 24.98
N ASN A 141 -7.82 2.13 25.27
CA ASN A 141 -8.15 3.48 24.81
C ASN A 141 -8.16 3.64 23.27
N LYS A 142 -8.85 2.74 22.58
CA LYS A 142 -9.16 2.89 21.15
C LYS A 142 -9.91 4.21 20.88
N ASN A 143 -9.55 4.90 19.80
CA ASN A 143 -10.26 6.11 19.39
C ASN A 143 -11.72 5.79 19.03
N THR A 144 -12.63 6.72 19.31
CA THR A 144 -14.04 6.60 18.93
C THR A 144 -14.28 6.93 17.46
N ASP A 145 -13.39 7.72 16.87
CA ASP A 145 -13.48 8.27 15.53
C ASP A 145 -12.42 7.65 14.60
N PRO A 146 -12.63 7.72 13.27
CA PRO A 146 -11.68 7.17 12.30
C PRO A 146 -10.26 7.73 12.45
N VAL A 147 -9.26 6.86 12.34
CA VAL A 147 -7.84 7.27 12.41
C VAL A 147 -7.33 7.60 11.02
N TRP A 148 -7.18 8.90 10.74
CA TRP A 148 -6.77 9.41 9.43
C TRP A 148 -5.27 9.43 9.18
N GLN A 149 -4.46 9.42 10.24
CA GLN A 149 -3.01 9.38 10.11
C GLN A 149 -2.37 8.69 11.31
N VAL A 150 -1.38 7.87 11.02
CA VAL A 150 -0.45 7.27 11.98
C VAL A 150 0.97 7.58 11.53
N ARG A 151 1.89 7.65 12.49
CA ARG A 151 3.33 7.84 12.26
C ARG A 151 4.12 7.03 13.28
N TRP A 152 5.25 6.47 12.86
CA TRP A 152 6.28 5.96 13.76
C TRP A 152 7.13 7.08 14.35
#